data_AF-A0A1Y6B6W6-F1
#
_entry.id   AF-A0A1Y6B6W6-F1
#
_cell.length_a   1.000
_cell.length_b   1.000
_cell.length_c   1.000
_cell.angle_alpha   90.00
_cell.angle_beta   90.00
_cell.angle_gamma   90.00
#
_symmetry.space_group_name_H-M   'P 1'
#
loop_
_entity.id
_entity.type
_entity.pdbx_description
1 polymer ?
#
loop_
_entity_poly.entity_id
_entity_poly.type
_entity_poly.pdbx_seq_one_letter_code
_entity_poly.pdbx_strand_id
1 'polypeptide(L)'
;MEALSNPVVATILFLGILVFVHEAGHFLVGKWCGISVEVFSIGFGPTLISFQRKETSYRISAIPLGGYVKFFGSVRTEDVPEELKGTEFYRAPIWARLATVAAGPIANFLLAIVVFTIIGLHGVKLPPAVVGEIMKGSPADRAGLSFNDQIKEINGEDVKTWKDLQRIVADNPGEKLTFVIERDGAQQEISLVPEEIEDKELARSKGRIGISPTFVPSTLTVTDSNKPIAMAGVQTGFRVEKVRFDDGPEMDAKYWRQLKKLWFAADGAQTMTLMGFRAKQDPRERDDEERALQSIEIDVSQVESLTPENLGVRDSQLTIGVLLEEVESLQPGDAILAWNDQSVDNAFALSEIISENTTPKVALTVLRNGESLVQEVALKPVDVQRAAGKLTLYTLPVMFWGSMEQAEFVEEVYSNPIEALGYGFQETYTLTKTIAGAVVGLFTGDMPLQALGGPIAIAKVASDSVKMGLIAFLHLLAMISINLGLLNLIPIPVLDGGQLLLIGAEGVARKPLPDAAIEGYQKIGFVMVLALIAMATYNDLGRFWASMMKGASSLF
;
A
#
# COMPACT_ATOMS: atom_id res chain seq x y z
N MET A 1 -20.55 -19.93 -1.70
CA MET A 1 -20.07 -18.54 -1.56
C MET A 1 -20.77 -17.78 -0.43
N GLU A 2 -22.06 -18.00 -0.16
CA GLU A 2 -22.78 -17.36 0.98
C GLU A 2 -22.20 -17.65 2.38
N ALA A 3 -21.59 -18.81 2.60
CA ALA A 3 -20.94 -19.10 3.89
C ALA A 3 -19.69 -18.23 4.13
N LEU A 4 -18.97 -17.86 3.07
CA LEU A 4 -17.79 -17.00 3.15
C LEU A 4 -18.16 -15.53 3.34
N SER A 5 -19.37 -15.10 2.95
CA SER A 5 -19.83 -13.74 3.25
C SER A 5 -20.10 -13.50 4.74
N ASN A 6 -20.15 -14.56 5.57
CA ASN A 6 -20.16 -14.38 7.02
C ASN A 6 -18.75 -14.06 7.53
N PRO A 7 -18.53 -12.88 8.13
CA PRO A 7 -17.20 -12.42 8.56
C PRO A 7 -16.54 -13.35 9.57
N VAL A 8 -17.33 -14.00 10.44
CA VAL A 8 -16.83 -14.93 11.45
C VAL A 8 -16.33 -16.20 10.80
N VAL A 9 -17.10 -16.76 9.86
CA VAL A 9 -16.71 -17.98 9.13
C VAL A 9 -15.47 -17.72 8.28
N ALA A 10 -15.43 -16.59 7.57
CA ALA A 10 -14.26 -16.17 6.80
C ALA A 10 -13.01 -16.03 7.68
N THR A 11 -13.14 -15.37 8.84
CA THR A 11 -12.03 -15.19 9.79
C THR A 11 -11.53 -16.52 10.35
N ILE A 12 -12.44 -17.43 10.71
CA ILE A 12 -12.06 -18.77 11.24
C ILE A 12 -11.35 -19.59 10.16
N LEU A 13 -11.87 -19.62 8.93
CA LEU A 13 -11.22 -20.33 7.82
C LEU A 13 -9.85 -19.74 7.52
N PHE A 14 -9.77 -18.41 7.45
CA PHE A 14 -8.54 -17.67 7.20
C PHE A 14 -7.46 -17.98 8.24
N LEU A 15 -7.77 -17.79 9.52
CA LEU A 15 -6.83 -18.09 10.61
C LEU A 15 -6.50 -19.58 10.68
N GLY A 16 -7.50 -20.44 10.44
CA GLY A 16 -7.33 -21.88 10.41
C GLY A 16 -6.32 -22.34 9.35
N ILE A 17 -6.36 -21.77 8.14
CA ILE A 17 -5.39 -22.08 7.08
C ILE A 17 -3.98 -21.65 7.51
N LEU A 18 -3.82 -20.42 7.99
CA LEU A 18 -2.51 -19.89 8.39
C LEU A 18 -1.88 -20.71 9.51
N VAL A 19 -2.64 -20.97 10.57
CA VAL A 19 -2.21 -21.79 11.69
C VAL A 19 -1.88 -23.21 11.21
N PHE A 20 -2.76 -23.83 10.44
CA PHE A 20 -2.54 -25.19 9.97
C PHE A 20 -1.24 -25.32 9.18
N VAL A 21 -0.97 -24.40 8.26
CA VAL A 21 0.25 -24.44 7.43
C VAL A 21 1.49 -24.25 8.28
N HIS A 22 1.45 -23.33 9.24
CA HIS A 22 2.52 -23.12 10.21
C HIS A 22 2.81 -24.38 11.04
N GLU A 23 1.79 -24.94 11.69
CA GLU A 23 1.93 -26.16 12.50
C GLU A 23 2.36 -27.36 11.64
N ALA A 24 1.85 -27.46 10.40
CA ALA A 24 2.24 -28.51 9.47
C ALA A 24 3.74 -28.44 9.13
N GLY A 25 4.32 -27.23 9.06
CA GLY A 25 5.77 -27.05 8.89
C GLY A 25 6.57 -27.75 9.98
N HIS A 26 6.29 -27.42 11.25
CA HIS A 26 6.92 -28.08 12.40
C HIS A 26 6.71 -29.60 12.37
N PHE A 27 5.46 -30.02 12.17
CA PHE A 27 5.08 -31.42 12.16
C PHE A 27 5.85 -32.24 11.13
N LEU A 28 5.87 -31.77 9.87
CA LEU A 28 6.48 -32.49 8.76
C LEU A 28 7.99 -32.59 8.94
N VAL A 29 8.67 -31.50 9.27
CA VAL A 29 10.13 -31.49 9.46
C VAL A 29 10.54 -32.27 10.69
N GLY A 30 9.80 -32.16 11.81
CA GLY A 30 10.07 -32.95 13.01
C GLY A 30 9.96 -34.45 12.76
N LYS A 31 8.89 -34.90 12.08
CA LYS A 31 8.74 -36.31 11.68
C LYS A 31 9.85 -36.75 10.73
N TRP A 32 10.23 -35.90 9.77
CA TRP A 32 11.32 -36.20 8.83
C TRP A 32 12.68 -36.34 9.53
N CYS A 33 12.91 -35.56 10.59
CA CYS A 33 14.06 -35.65 11.47
C CYS A 33 13.99 -36.80 12.49
N GLY A 34 12.95 -37.64 12.45
CA GLY A 34 12.77 -38.78 13.35
C GLY A 34 12.29 -38.42 14.76
N ILE A 35 11.76 -37.20 14.95
CA ILE A 35 11.21 -36.75 16.23
C ILE A 35 9.74 -37.18 16.32
N SER A 36 9.38 -37.88 17.39
CA SER A 36 8.00 -38.30 17.60
C SER A 36 7.10 -37.11 17.99
N VAL A 37 5.86 -37.12 17.51
CA VAL A 37 4.87 -36.07 17.77
C VAL A 37 3.70 -36.69 18.52
N GLU A 38 3.41 -36.19 19.72
CA GLU A 38 2.28 -36.64 20.54
C GLU A 38 0.96 -36.02 20.07
N VAL A 39 0.96 -34.72 19.75
CA VAL A 39 -0.24 -33.97 19.42
C VAL A 39 0.00 -33.05 18.24
N PHE A 40 -0.93 -33.07 17.29
CA PHE A 40 -1.11 -32.04 16.28
C PHE A 40 -2.48 -31.41 16.48
N SER A 41 -2.54 -30.15 16.90
CA SER A 41 -3.79 -29.47 17.25
C SER A 41 -3.99 -28.22 16.41
N ILE A 42 -5.16 -28.10 15.80
CA ILE A 42 -5.68 -26.83 15.29
C ILE A 42 -6.62 -26.28 16.37
N GLY A 43 -6.26 -25.13 16.91
CA GLY A 43 -6.94 -24.51 18.04
C GLY A 43 -6.40 -24.91 19.42
N PHE A 44 -6.89 -24.20 20.43
CA PHE A 44 -6.59 -24.40 21.85
C PHE A 44 -7.82 -24.81 22.66
N GLY A 45 -7.58 -25.28 23.88
CA GLY A 45 -8.62 -25.62 24.85
C GLY A 45 -9.23 -27.01 24.62
N PRO A 46 -10.51 -27.22 25.01
CA PRO A 46 -11.14 -28.53 24.95
C PRO A 46 -11.23 -29.03 23.51
N THR A 47 -10.86 -30.30 23.32
CA THR A 47 -10.93 -31.00 22.05
C THR A 47 -12.38 -31.20 21.64
N LEU A 48 -12.75 -30.71 20.46
CA LEU A 48 -14.07 -30.96 19.86
C LEU A 48 -14.07 -32.30 19.12
N ILE A 49 -13.03 -32.52 18.31
CA ILE A 49 -12.87 -33.72 17.49
C ILE A 49 -11.42 -34.16 17.56
N SER A 50 -11.18 -35.46 17.74
CA SER A 50 -9.84 -36.02 17.65
C SER A 50 -9.82 -37.43 17.08
N PHE A 51 -8.71 -37.78 16.44
CA PHE A 51 -8.39 -39.16 16.08
C PHE A 51 -6.92 -39.44 16.33
N GLN A 52 -6.60 -40.70 16.63
CA GLN A 52 -5.24 -41.15 16.88
C GLN A 52 -4.71 -41.88 15.63
N ARG A 53 -3.50 -41.55 15.19
CA ARG A 53 -2.78 -42.31 14.17
C ARG A 53 -1.34 -42.50 14.61
N LYS A 54 -0.97 -43.77 14.84
CA LYS A 54 0.29 -44.15 15.51
C LYS A 54 0.43 -43.41 16.85
N GLU A 55 1.55 -42.76 17.10
CA GLU A 55 1.83 -42.00 18.31
C GLU A 55 1.17 -40.60 18.33
N THR A 56 0.67 -40.12 17.18
CA THR A 56 0.14 -38.75 17.06
C THR A 56 -1.37 -38.67 17.22
N SER A 57 -1.81 -37.81 18.13
CA SER A 57 -3.19 -37.39 18.34
C SER A 57 -3.49 -36.14 17.52
N TYR A 58 -4.37 -36.26 16.52
CA TYR A 58 -4.82 -35.14 15.69
C TYR A 58 -6.07 -34.55 16.32
N ARG A 59 -6.09 -33.23 16.54
CA ARG A 59 -7.15 -32.54 17.30
C ARG A 59 -7.63 -31.28 16.59
N ILE A 60 -8.94 -31.05 16.68
CA ILE A 60 -9.58 -29.77 16.43
C ILE A 60 -10.17 -29.32 17.76
N SER A 61 -9.73 -28.17 18.26
CA SER A 61 -10.13 -27.65 19.57
C SER A 61 -11.04 -26.43 19.46
N ALA A 62 -11.73 -26.11 20.56
CA ALA A 62 -12.81 -25.12 20.56
C ALA A 62 -12.37 -23.68 20.24
N ILE A 63 -11.14 -23.30 20.56
CA ILE A 63 -10.64 -21.93 20.34
C ILE A 63 -9.81 -21.90 19.05
N PRO A 64 -10.28 -21.28 17.94
CA PRO A 64 -9.61 -21.33 16.65
C PRO A 64 -8.44 -20.33 16.50
N LEU A 65 -8.04 -19.65 17.58
CA LEU A 65 -7.02 -18.60 17.60
C LEU A 65 -5.61 -19.17 17.84
N GLY A 66 -5.16 -20.04 16.94
CA GLY A 66 -3.83 -20.65 16.99
C GLY A 66 -3.87 -22.18 16.96
N GLY A 67 -2.73 -22.82 17.19
CA GLY A 67 -2.55 -24.27 17.15
C GLY A 67 -1.26 -24.64 17.88
N TYR A 68 -0.95 -25.94 17.95
CA TYR A 68 0.35 -26.37 18.43
C TYR A 68 0.69 -27.79 17.97
N VAL A 69 1.98 -28.03 17.76
CA VAL A 69 2.60 -29.36 17.66
C VAL A 69 3.31 -29.69 18.97
N LYS A 70 2.83 -30.72 19.67
CA LYS A 70 3.50 -31.23 20.87
C LYS A 70 4.44 -32.37 20.50
N PHE A 71 5.74 -32.10 20.50
CA PHE A 71 6.76 -33.13 20.32
C PHE A 71 6.95 -33.97 21.58
N PHE A 72 7.21 -35.25 21.38
CA PHE A 72 7.53 -36.18 22.46
C PHE A 72 8.88 -35.78 23.09
N GLY A 73 8.95 -35.77 24.42
CA GLY A 73 10.14 -35.33 25.15
C GLY A 73 10.47 -33.84 24.93
N SER A 74 9.44 -33.00 24.70
CA SER A 74 9.53 -31.51 24.75
C SER A 74 9.63 -30.96 26.18
N VAL A 75 9.34 -31.80 27.18
CA VAL A 75 9.68 -31.63 28.60
C VAL A 75 10.60 -32.79 28.97
N ARG A 76 11.66 -32.51 29.74
CA ARG A 76 12.58 -33.55 30.20
C ARG A 76 11.84 -34.48 31.17
N THR A 77 11.74 -35.75 30.82
CA THR A 77 11.14 -36.80 31.65
C THR A 77 12.06 -38.01 31.69
N GLU A 78 12.14 -38.68 32.84
CA GLU A 78 12.89 -39.94 32.98
C GLU A 78 12.05 -41.13 32.50
N ASP A 79 10.72 -41.02 32.58
CA ASP A 79 9.78 -42.03 32.10
C ASP A 79 9.49 -41.84 30.61
N VAL A 80 10.24 -42.56 29.77
CA VAL A 80 10.04 -42.62 28.32
C VAL A 80 9.54 -44.02 27.91
N PRO A 81 8.38 -44.15 27.23
CA PRO A 81 7.92 -45.42 26.69
C PRO A 81 8.98 -46.05 25.77
N GLU A 82 9.21 -47.36 25.89
CA GLU A 82 10.25 -48.06 25.13
C GLU A 82 10.16 -47.84 23.62
N GLU A 83 8.94 -47.75 23.08
CA GLU A 83 8.68 -47.55 21.65
C GLU A 83 9.09 -46.16 21.13
N LEU A 84 9.28 -45.18 22.02
CA LEU A 84 9.60 -43.78 21.71
C LEU A 84 11.00 -43.38 22.22
N LYS A 85 11.78 -44.31 22.76
CA LYS A 85 13.16 -44.02 23.16
C LYS A 85 14.03 -43.71 21.95
N GLY A 86 14.77 -42.61 22.02
CA GLY A 86 15.64 -42.12 20.96
C GLY A 86 14.96 -41.17 19.98
N THR A 87 13.64 -40.97 20.06
CA THR A 87 12.88 -40.04 19.22
C THR A 87 12.48 -38.76 19.96
N GLU A 88 13.03 -38.54 21.16
CA GLU A 88 12.74 -37.39 22.01
C GLU A 88 13.32 -36.09 21.43
N PHE A 89 12.54 -35.01 21.47
CA PHE A 89 12.94 -33.71 20.93
C PHE A 89 14.25 -33.19 21.54
N TYR A 90 14.44 -33.22 22.87
CA TYR A 90 15.69 -32.75 23.50
C TYR A 90 16.91 -33.61 23.18
N ARG A 91 16.73 -34.89 22.80
CA ARG A 91 17.83 -35.80 22.46
C ARG A 91 18.21 -35.73 20.99
N ALA A 92 17.33 -35.20 20.13
CA ALA A 92 17.62 -35.00 18.73
C ALA A 92 18.82 -34.05 18.54
N PRO A 93 19.62 -34.25 17.47
CA PRO A 93 20.71 -33.35 17.13
C PRO A 93 20.25 -31.88 17.06
N ILE A 94 21.13 -30.95 17.45
CA ILE A 94 20.81 -29.51 17.48
C ILE A 94 20.27 -29.02 16.14
N TRP A 95 20.88 -29.42 15.02
CA TRP A 95 20.41 -29.03 13.70
C TRP A 95 18.98 -29.52 13.41
N ALA A 96 18.62 -30.71 13.87
CA ALA A 96 17.30 -31.31 13.67
C ALA A 96 16.24 -30.54 14.48
N ARG A 97 16.57 -30.18 15.72
CA ARG A 97 15.71 -29.32 16.56
C ARG A 97 15.54 -27.93 15.94
N LEU A 98 16.63 -27.31 15.49
CA LEU A 98 16.60 -26.01 14.82
C LEU A 98 15.76 -26.05 13.54
N ALA A 99 15.97 -27.04 12.67
CA ALA A 99 15.19 -27.22 11.44
C ALA A 99 13.71 -27.41 11.76
N THR A 100 13.37 -28.23 12.75
CA THR A 100 11.98 -28.48 13.17
C THR A 100 11.29 -27.20 13.64
N VAL A 101 11.96 -26.38 14.46
CA VAL A 101 11.40 -25.12 14.95
C VAL A 101 11.35 -24.06 13.84
N ALA A 102 12.35 -23.97 12.96
CA ALA A 102 12.33 -22.99 11.87
C ALA A 102 11.28 -23.33 10.79
N ALA A 103 10.88 -24.60 10.69
CA ALA A 103 9.99 -25.07 9.63
C ALA A 103 8.61 -24.42 9.64
N GLY A 104 8.05 -24.13 10.82
CA GLY A 104 6.74 -23.48 10.91
C GLY A 104 6.74 -22.07 10.31
N PRO A 105 7.63 -21.17 10.75
CA PRO A 105 7.76 -19.86 10.14
C PRO A 105 8.09 -19.91 8.64
N ILE A 106 8.99 -20.81 8.23
CA ILE A 106 9.36 -20.99 6.82
C ILE A 106 8.14 -21.43 5.98
N ALA A 107 7.28 -22.30 6.51
CA ALA A 107 6.07 -22.74 5.81
C ALA A 107 5.12 -21.58 5.48
N ASN A 108 5.08 -20.54 6.31
CA ASN A 108 4.30 -19.33 6.02
C ASN A 108 4.86 -18.53 4.84
N PHE A 109 6.18 -18.37 4.74
CA PHE A 109 6.79 -17.73 3.57
C PHE A 109 6.52 -18.54 2.29
N LEU A 110 6.60 -19.88 2.38
CA LEU A 110 6.25 -20.76 1.25
C LEU A 110 4.78 -20.63 0.85
N LEU A 111 3.87 -20.53 1.82
CA LEU A 111 2.45 -20.28 1.54
C LEU A 111 2.27 -18.96 0.79
N ALA A 112 2.92 -17.89 1.24
CA ALA A 112 2.82 -16.59 0.58
C ALA A 112 3.33 -16.64 -0.87
N ILE A 113 4.45 -17.31 -1.13
CA ILE A 113 4.98 -17.50 -2.49
C ILE A 113 3.97 -18.22 -3.37
N VAL A 114 3.38 -19.32 -2.89
CA VAL A 114 2.36 -20.08 -3.62
C VAL A 114 1.12 -19.24 -3.87
N VAL A 115 0.64 -18.50 -2.88
CA VAL A 115 -0.55 -17.66 -3.01
C VAL A 115 -0.33 -16.53 -4.00
N PHE A 116 0.81 -15.82 -3.95
CA PHE A 116 1.13 -14.80 -4.94
C PHE A 116 1.36 -15.37 -6.33
N THR A 117 1.90 -16.58 -6.46
CA THR A 117 1.99 -17.28 -7.74
C THR A 117 0.61 -17.51 -8.33
N ILE A 118 -0.36 -17.97 -7.51
CA ILE A 118 -1.75 -18.16 -7.94
C ILE A 118 -2.39 -16.83 -8.35
N ILE A 119 -2.12 -15.75 -7.61
CA ILE A 119 -2.58 -14.40 -7.96
C ILE A 119 -2.02 -13.97 -9.31
N GLY A 120 -0.72 -14.16 -9.56
CA GLY A 120 -0.08 -13.86 -10.85
C GLY A 120 -0.68 -14.66 -12.01
N LEU A 121 -0.97 -15.96 -11.80
CA LEU A 121 -1.62 -16.80 -12.82
C LEU A 121 -3.06 -16.36 -13.14
N HIS A 122 -3.78 -15.74 -12.20
CA HIS A 122 -5.16 -15.28 -12.40
C HIS A 122 -5.23 -13.91 -13.08
N GLY A 123 -4.15 -13.16 -13.09
CA GLY A 123 -4.15 -11.77 -13.53
C GLY A 123 -4.02 -10.80 -12.36
N VAL A 124 -3.02 -9.92 -12.46
CA VAL A 124 -2.86 -8.79 -11.55
C VAL A 124 -3.12 -7.49 -12.28
N LYS A 125 -3.96 -6.64 -11.70
CA LYS A 125 -4.23 -5.30 -12.21
C LYS A 125 -3.09 -4.39 -11.75
N LEU A 126 -2.16 -4.10 -12.64
CA LEU A 126 -1.02 -3.24 -12.37
C LEU A 126 -1.11 -1.96 -13.21
N PRO A 127 -0.73 -0.80 -12.67
CA PRO A 127 -0.63 0.40 -13.46
C PRO A 127 0.36 0.17 -14.61
N PRO A 128 -0.01 0.48 -15.88
CA PRO A 128 0.91 0.39 -16.99
C PRO A 128 2.08 1.37 -16.85
N ALA A 129 3.16 1.11 -17.57
CA ALA A 129 4.30 2.01 -17.68
C ALA A 129 3.99 3.21 -18.62
N VAL A 130 2.91 3.93 -18.36
CA VAL A 130 2.49 5.10 -19.14
C VAL A 130 2.80 6.38 -18.36
N VAL A 131 3.42 7.34 -19.03
CA VAL A 131 3.75 8.64 -18.45
C VAL A 131 2.48 9.49 -18.32
N GLY A 132 2.06 9.76 -17.08
CA GLY A 132 1.00 10.71 -16.77
C GLY A 132 1.57 12.12 -16.55
N GLU A 133 2.01 12.40 -15.34
CA GLU A 133 2.61 13.68 -14.95
C GLU A 133 4.13 13.67 -15.08
N ILE A 134 4.69 14.83 -15.39
CA ILE A 134 6.13 15.06 -15.53
C ILE A 134 6.50 16.29 -14.72
N MET A 135 7.48 16.14 -13.84
CA MET A 135 7.98 17.23 -13.02
C MET A 135 8.87 18.15 -13.86
N LYS A 136 8.58 19.46 -13.87
CA LYS A 136 9.34 20.45 -14.64
C LYS A 136 10.80 20.46 -14.21
N GLY A 137 11.70 20.52 -15.20
CA GLY A 137 13.14 20.51 -14.99
C GLY A 137 13.71 19.15 -14.59
N SER A 138 12.92 18.09 -14.46
CA SER A 138 13.39 16.73 -14.13
C SER A 138 14.20 16.09 -15.27
N PRO A 139 14.91 14.97 -15.03
CA PRO A 139 15.54 14.22 -16.11
C PRO A 139 14.60 13.84 -17.25
N ALA A 140 13.36 13.44 -16.95
CA ALA A 140 12.35 13.11 -17.95
C ALA A 140 11.91 14.32 -18.79
N ASP A 141 11.68 15.46 -18.14
CA ASP A 141 11.31 16.71 -18.82
C ASP A 141 12.42 17.16 -19.78
N ARG A 142 13.67 17.19 -19.31
CA ARG A 142 14.83 17.57 -20.15
C ARG A 142 15.08 16.61 -21.30
N ALA A 143 14.74 15.34 -21.14
CA ALA A 143 14.87 14.32 -22.17
C ALA A 143 13.73 14.34 -23.20
N GLY A 144 12.68 15.13 -22.97
CA GLY A 144 11.55 15.26 -23.88
C GLY A 144 10.53 14.13 -23.78
N LEU A 145 10.47 13.41 -22.65
CA LEU A 145 9.31 12.56 -22.35
C LEU A 145 8.04 13.42 -22.31
N SER A 146 6.93 12.83 -22.72
CA SER A 146 5.65 13.52 -22.91
C SER A 146 4.51 12.73 -22.30
N PHE A 147 3.38 13.42 -22.11
CA PHE A 147 2.13 12.79 -21.68
C PHE A 147 1.77 11.62 -22.60
N ASN A 148 1.31 10.53 -22.00
CA ASN A 148 0.83 9.33 -22.69
C ASN A 148 1.90 8.54 -23.43
N ASP A 149 3.19 8.87 -23.25
CA ASP A 149 4.27 7.99 -23.69
C ASP A 149 4.16 6.65 -22.97
N GLN A 150 4.12 5.55 -23.73
CA GLN A 150 4.19 4.21 -23.16
C GLN A 150 5.63 3.74 -23.19
N ILE A 151 6.20 3.48 -22.02
CA ILE A 151 7.55 2.95 -21.90
C ILE A 151 7.47 1.44 -22.15
N LYS A 152 8.10 0.98 -23.23
CA LYS A 152 8.09 -0.43 -23.64
C LYS A 152 9.34 -1.17 -23.19
N GLU A 153 10.50 -0.52 -23.23
CA GLU A 153 11.77 -1.13 -22.87
C GLU A 153 12.73 -0.10 -22.22
N ILE A 154 13.61 -0.56 -21.34
CA ILE A 154 14.73 0.21 -20.80
C ILE A 154 16.01 -0.62 -20.92
N ASN A 155 17.02 -0.13 -21.63
CA ASN A 155 18.28 -0.83 -21.88
C ASN A 155 18.10 -2.26 -22.45
N GLY A 156 17.03 -2.48 -23.23
CA GLY A 156 16.68 -3.79 -23.79
C GLY A 156 15.97 -4.74 -22.82
N GLU A 157 15.65 -4.29 -21.60
CA GLU A 157 14.75 -5.00 -20.68
C GLU A 157 13.30 -4.55 -20.94
N ASP A 158 12.39 -5.51 -21.13
CA ASP A 158 10.97 -5.25 -21.31
C ASP A 158 10.36 -4.57 -20.07
N VAL A 159 9.58 -3.52 -20.30
CA VAL A 159 8.84 -2.78 -19.28
C VAL A 159 7.35 -2.92 -19.55
N LYS A 160 6.68 -3.74 -18.74
CA LYS A 160 5.24 -3.97 -18.87
C LYS A 160 4.43 -3.12 -17.91
N THR A 161 4.98 -2.91 -16.73
CA THR A 161 4.26 -2.26 -15.62
C THR A 161 5.03 -1.05 -15.09
N TRP A 162 4.30 -0.16 -14.42
CA TRP A 162 4.92 0.96 -13.69
C TRP A 162 5.94 0.48 -12.64
N LYS A 163 5.72 -0.70 -12.07
CA LYS A 163 6.62 -1.30 -11.08
C LYS A 163 7.96 -1.68 -11.70
N ASP A 164 7.96 -2.22 -12.91
CA ASP A 164 9.19 -2.55 -13.66
C ASP A 164 10.00 -1.29 -13.93
N LEU A 165 9.33 -0.28 -14.48
CA LEU A 165 9.90 1.04 -14.71
C LEU A 165 10.52 1.63 -13.43
N GLN A 166 9.76 1.64 -12.33
CA GLN A 166 10.22 2.19 -11.06
C GLN A 166 11.42 1.43 -10.51
N ARG A 167 11.42 0.09 -10.59
CA ARG A 167 12.55 -0.75 -10.16
C ARG A 167 13.80 -0.44 -10.97
N ILE A 168 13.71 -0.51 -12.30
CA ILE A 168 14.86 -0.31 -13.20
C ILE A 168 15.43 1.10 -12.98
N VAL A 169 14.59 2.13 -12.90
CA VAL A 169 15.05 3.50 -12.64
C VAL A 169 15.69 3.63 -11.25
N ALA A 170 15.06 3.06 -10.22
CA ALA A 170 15.55 3.17 -8.84
C ALA A 170 16.92 2.49 -8.64
N ASP A 171 17.16 1.37 -9.32
CA ASP A 171 18.39 0.58 -9.20
C ASP A 171 19.58 1.15 -10.01
N ASN A 172 19.35 2.17 -10.85
CA ASN A 172 20.38 2.76 -11.72
C ASN A 172 20.55 4.30 -11.50
N PRO A 173 20.86 4.77 -10.28
CA PRO A 173 21.11 6.19 -10.03
C PRO A 173 22.35 6.69 -10.79
N GLY A 174 22.23 7.82 -11.48
CA GLY A 174 23.36 8.45 -12.19
C GLY A 174 23.84 7.73 -13.45
N GLU A 175 23.27 6.56 -13.78
CA GLU A 175 23.61 5.81 -14.99
C GLU A 175 22.73 6.20 -16.18
N LYS A 176 23.30 6.23 -17.38
CA LYS A 176 22.53 6.53 -18.59
C LYS A 176 21.61 5.35 -18.92
N LEU A 177 20.32 5.62 -18.94
CA LEU A 177 19.28 4.69 -19.35
C LEU A 177 18.73 5.05 -20.72
N THR A 178 18.48 4.04 -21.55
CA THR A 178 17.93 4.16 -22.90
C THR A 178 16.53 3.57 -22.91
N PHE A 179 15.53 4.41 -23.15
CA PHE A 179 14.11 4.07 -23.14
C PHE A 179 13.63 3.89 -24.58
N VAL A 180 12.93 2.79 -24.85
CA VAL A 180 12.08 2.65 -26.02
C VAL A 180 10.66 3.02 -25.60
N ILE A 181 10.14 4.10 -26.16
CA ILE A 181 8.79 4.57 -25.91
C ILE A 181 7.92 4.41 -27.15
N GLU A 182 6.61 4.28 -26.96
CA GLU A 182 5.61 4.40 -28.00
C GLU A 182 4.84 5.71 -27.79
N ARG A 183 4.89 6.60 -28.80
CA ARG A 183 4.20 7.88 -28.83
C ARG A 183 3.41 7.99 -30.13
N ASP A 184 2.11 8.25 -30.02
CA ASP A 184 1.21 8.37 -31.18
C ASP A 184 1.30 7.17 -32.16
N GLY A 185 1.55 5.96 -31.62
CA GLY A 185 1.69 4.72 -32.40
C GLY A 185 3.05 4.52 -33.09
N ALA A 186 4.01 5.43 -32.88
CA ALA A 186 5.38 5.30 -33.36
C ALA A 186 6.35 5.01 -32.21
N GLN A 187 7.28 4.08 -32.41
CA GLN A 187 8.36 3.84 -31.46
C GLN A 187 9.46 4.89 -31.59
N GLN A 188 9.97 5.35 -30.45
CA GLN A 188 11.06 6.33 -30.36
C GLN A 188 12.03 5.92 -29.25
N GLU A 189 13.30 6.21 -29.46
CA GLU A 189 14.33 5.98 -28.45
C GLU A 189 14.67 7.31 -27.74
N ILE A 190 14.60 7.32 -26.41
CA ILE A 190 14.95 8.47 -25.58
C ILE A 190 15.98 8.03 -24.55
N SER A 191 17.08 8.77 -24.43
CA SER A 191 18.06 8.56 -23.37
C SER A 191 17.94 9.60 -22.27
N LEU A 192 18.02 9.18 -21.01
CA LEU A 192 18.13 10.08 -19.86
C LEU A 192 18.99 9.47 -18.76
N VAL A 193 19.39 10.31 -17.81
CA VAL A 193 20.17 9.90 -16.63
C VAL A 193 19.31 10.14 -15.39
N PRO A 194 18.92 9.10 -14.63
CA PRO A 194 18.23 9.29 -13.36
C PRO A 194 19.06 10.11 -12.40
N GLU A 195 18.42 11.07 -11.74
CA GLU A 195 19.06 11.81 -10.66
C GLU A 195 19.18 10.90 -9.43
N GLU A 196 20.27 11.06 -8.70
CA GLU A 196 20.53 10.31 -7.48
C GLU A 196 19.83 11.00 -6.30
N ILE A 197 18.93 10.28 -5.64
CA ILE A 197 18.25 10.74 -4.42
C ILE A 197 18.47 9.78 -3.27
N GLU A 198 18.50 10.30 -2.05
CA GLU A 198 18.62 9.48 -0.85
C GLU A 198 17.33 8.68 -0.60
N ASP A 199 17.47 7.37 -0.46
CA ASP A 199 16.38 6.48 -0.07
C ASP A 199 16.17 6.59 1.43
N LYS A 200 15.24 7.47 1.80
CA LYS A 200 14.88 7.82 3.19
C LYS A 200 14.52 6.60 4.07
N GLU A 201 14.19 5.46 3.45
CA GLU A 201 13.87 4.20 4.14
C GLU A 201 15.04 3.21 4.25
N LEU A 202 16.03 3.29 3.36
CA LEU A 202 17.03 2.22 3.18
C LEU A 202 18.50 2.68 3.25
N ALA A 203 18.75 3.94 3.63
CA ALA A 203 20.10 4.52 3.78
C ALA A 203 21.03 4.22 2.58
N ARG A 204 20.45 4.20 1.39
CA ARG A 204 21.11 3.98 0.10
C ARG A 204 20.63 5.04 -0.87
N SER A 205 21.33 5.28 -1.98
CA SER A 205 20.77 6.11 -3.04
C SER A 205 19.88 5.31 -3.97
N LYS A 206 18.92 5.99 -4.61
CA LYS A 206 18.06 5.44 -5.66
C LYS A 206 17.93 6.45 -6.81
N GLY A 207 17.74 5.95 -8.02
CA GLY A 207 17.49 6.79 -9.19
C GLY A 207 16.06 7.36 -9.20
N ARG A 208 15.91 8.59 -9.70
CA ARG A 208 14.62 9.25 -9.96
C ARG A 208 14.66 9.96 -11.32
N ILE A 209 13.54 9.96 -12.04
CA ILE A 209 13.45 10.64 -13.35
C ILE A 209 12.33 11.68 -13.40
N GLY A 210 11.50 11.79 -12.35
CA GLY A 210 10.49 12.85 -12.21
C GLY A 210 9.21 12.63 -13.01
N ILE A 211 8.73 11.38 -13.12
CA ILE A 211 7.43 11.04 -13.74
C ILE A 211 6.50 10.32 -12.75
N SER A 212 5.21 10.35 -13.04
CA SER A 212 4.15 9.69 -12.26
C SER A 212 3.12 9.01 -13.18
N PRO A 213 2.50 7.88 -12.80
CA PRO A 213 1.44 7.23 -13.59
C PRO A 213 0.08 7.94 -13.41
N THR A 214 0.06 9.06 -12.70
CA THR A 214 -1.13 9.86 -12.42
C THR A 214 -1.57 10.65 -13.64
N PHE A 215 -2.85 10.54 -13.98
CA PHE A 215 -3.50 11.35 -14.99
C PHE A 215 -4.30 12.45 -14.30
N VAL A 216 -3.99 13.71 -14.61
CA VAL A 216 -4.76 14.85 -14.07
C VAL A 216 -6.06 14.96 -14.85
N PRO A 217 -7.23 14.77 -14.20
CA PRO A 217 -8.51 14.90 -14.87
C PRO A 217 -8.73 16.35 -15.32
N SER A 218 -9.53 16.54 -16.37
CA SER A 218 -9.96 17.85 -16.87
C SER A 218 -11.02 18.51 -15.99
N THR A 219 -10.82 18.46 -14.68
CA THR A 219 -11.62 19.19 -13.71
C THR A 219 -11.13 20.63 -13.68
N LEU A 220 -12.04 21.56 -13.94
CA LEU A 220 -11.75 22.98 -14.08
C LEU A 220 -11.87 23.70 -12.75
N THR A 221 -10.93 24.59 -12.48
CA THR A 221 -11.04 25.64 -11.49
C THR A 221 -11.23 26.95 -12.21
N VAL A 222 -12.34 27.63 -11.93
CA VAL A 222 -12.61 28.95 -12.48
C VAL A 222 -11.73 29.97 -11.77
N THR A 223 -10.95 30.72 -12.54
CA THR A 223 -10.01 31.72 -12.05
C THR A 223 -10.49 33.14 -12.26
N ASP A 224 -11.45 33.38 -13.16
CA ASP A 224 -12.01 34.71 -13.39
C ASP A 224 -13.47 34.60 -13.85
N SER A 225 -14.38 35.21 -13.09
CA SER A 225 -15.82 35.17 -13.36
C SER A 225 -16.24 35.93 -14.60
N ASN A 226 -15.37 36.80 -15.13
CA ASN A 226 -15.63 37.62 -16.32
C ASN A 226 -15.09 36.99 -17.61
N LYS A 227 -14.55 35.78 -17.54
CA LYS A 227 -14.02 35.06 -18.69
C LYS A 227 -15.05 34.11 -19.28
N PRO A 228 -14.88 33.71 -20.57
CA PRO A 228 -15.91 33.01 -21.32
C PRO A 228 -16.44 31.74 -20.63
N ILE A 229 -15.57 30.95 -20.02
CA ILE A 229 -15.98 29.70 -19.36
C ILE A 229 -16.92 29.96 -18.17
N ALA A 230 -16.58 30.92 -17.31
CA ALA A 230 -17.41 31.28 -16.17
C ALA A 230 -18.73 31.95 -16.62
N MET A 231 -18.66 32.82 -17.62
CA MET A 231 -19.84 33.51 -18.18
C MET A 231 -20.84 32.55 -18.81
N ALA A 232 -20.36 31.43 -19.37
CA ALA A 232 -21.21 30.34 -19.88
C ALA A 232 -21.84 29.46 -18.78
N GLY A 233 -21.56 29.75 -17.51
CA GLY A 233 -22.14 29.05 -16.36
C GLY A 233 -21.33 27.84 -15.86
N VAL A 234 -20.12 27.63 -16.39
CA VAL A 234 -19.22 26.60 -15.86
C VAL A 234 -18.70 27.04 -14.49
N GLN A 235 -18.76 26.15 -13.51
CA GLN A 235 -18.31 26.41 -12.14
C GLN A 235 -17.05 25.60 -11.82
N THR A 236 -16.30 26.04 -10.81
CA THR A 236 -15.20 25.25 -10.24
C THR A 236 -15.71 23.86 -9.87
N GLY A 237 -14.98 22.85 -10.33
CA GLY A 237 -15.32 21.45 -10.17
C GLY A 237 -16.05 20.82 -11.36
N PHE A 238 -16.32 21.57 -12.43
CA PHE A 238 -16.81 20.98 -13.67
C PHE A 238 -15.73 20.11 -14.30
N ARG A 239 -16.02 18.83 -14.51
CA ARG A 239 -15.14 17.84 -15.14
C ARG A 239 -15.54 17.68 -16.59
N VAL A 240 -14.62 18.01 -17.48
CA VAL A 240 -14.79 17.86 -18.94
C VAL A 240 -14.46 16.42 -19.32
N GLU A 241 -15.37 15.77 -20.03
CA GLU A 241 -15.14 14.44 -20.63
C GLU A 241 -14.87 14.57 -22.13
N LYS A 242 -15.56 15.50 -22.80
CA LYS A 242 -15.38 15.79 -24.22
C LYS A 242 -15.45 17.28 -24.51
N VAL A 243 -14.85 17.68 -25.63
CA VAL A 243 -14.93 19.04 -26.19
C VAL A 243 -15.26 18.98 -27.67
N ARG A 244 -16.01 19.96 -28.16
CA ARG A 244 -16.25 20.21 -29.58
C ARG A 244 -15.96 21.67 -29.89
N PHE A 245 -15.37 21.95 -31.04
CA PHE A 245 -15.21 23.31 -31.54
C PHE A 245 -16.03 23.49 -32.81
N ASP A 246 -16.76 24.59 -32.90
CA ASP A 246 -17.68 24.89 -33.99
C ASP A 246 -18.60 23.68 -34.30
N ASP A 247 -18.85 23.41 -35.59
CA ASP A 247 -19.59 22.24 -36.08
C ASP A 247 -18.70 20.98 -36.24
N GLY A 248 -17.54 20.95 -35.58
CA GLY A 248 -16.58 19.86 -35.63
C GLY A 248 -17.02 18.59 -34.88
N PRO A 249 -16.19 17.53 -34.92
CA PRO A 249 -16.45 16.32 -34.16
C PRO A 249 -16.28 16.54 -32.64
N GLU A 250 -16.97 15.74 -31.84
CA GLU A 250 -16.65 15.62 -30.41
C GLU A 250 -15.31 14.91 -30.25
N MET A 251 -14.46 15.45 -29.38
CA MET A 251 -13.14 14.91 -29.08
C MET A 251 -13.05 14.61 -27.59
N ASP A 252 -12.46 13.47 -27.24
CA ASP A 252 -12.21 13.13 -25.85
C ASP A 252 -11.27 14.17 -25.22
N ALA A 253 -11.61 14.58 -24.01
CA ALA A 253 -10.87 15.60 -23.27
C ALA A 253 -10.87 15.30 -21.77
N LYS A 254 -10.76 14.01 -21.42
CA LYS A 254 -10.83 13.53 -20.03
C LYS A 254 -9.68 14.03 -19.16
N TYR A 255 -8.53 14.30 -19.77
CA TYR A 255 -7.30 14.69 -19.07
C TYR A 255 -6.85 16.11 -19.41
N TRP A 256 -6.36 16.84 -18.40
CA TRP A 256 -6.04 18.26 -18.53
C TRP A 256 -5.06 18.56 -19.67
N ARG A 257 -4.03 17.73 -19.84
CA ARG A 257 -3.04 17.90 -20.94
C ARG A 257 -3.68 17.68 -22.32
N GLN A 258 -4.63 16.76 -22.43
CA GLN A 258 -5.40 16.52 -23.65
C GLN A 258 -6.29 17.72 -23.98
N LEU A 259 -7.07 18.20 -22.99
CA LEU A 259 -7.94 19.37 -23.16
C LEU A 259 -7.15 20.63 -23.57
N LYS A 260 -6.02 20.89 -22.91
CA LYS A 260 -5.13 22.01 -23.29
C LYS A 260 -4.61 21.88 -24.73
N LYS A 261 -4.15 20.69 -25.13
CA LYS A 261 -3.68 20.44 -26.51
C LYS A 261 -4.78 20.73 -27.53
N LEU A 262 -6.01 20.32 -27.23
CA LEU A 262 -7.18 20.56 -28.08
C LEU A 262 -7.52 22.05 -28.17
N TRP A 263 -7.47 22.79 -27.07
CA TRP A 263 -7.65 24.24 -27.08
C TRP A 263 -6.62 24.93 -27.97
N PHE A 264 -5.32 24.66 -27.79
CA PHE A 264 -4.27 25.25 -28.63
C PHE A 264 -4.41 24.91 -30.11
N ALA A 265 -4.88 23.70 -30.44
CA ALA A 265 -5.08 23.27 -31.82
C ALA A 265 -6.30 23.93 -32.49
N ALA A 266 -7.23 24.47 -31.70
CA ALA A 266 -8.47 25.08 -32.15
C ALA A 266 -8.46 26.62 -32.08
N ASP A 267 -7.28 27.24 -31.98
CA ASP A 267 -7.15 28.70 -32.01
C ASP A 267 -7.84 29.30 -33.26
N GLY A 268 -8.75 30.24 -33.03
CA GLY A 268 -9.61 30.85 -34.07
C GLY A 268 -11.01 30.27 -34.20
N ALA A 269 -11.35 29.21 -33.45
CA ALA A 269 -12.73 28.72 -33.34
C ALA A 269 -13.70 29.84 -32.89
N GLN A 270 -14.95 29.76 -33.34
CA GLN A 270 -15.99 30.72 -32.96
C GLN A 270 -16.75 30.23 -31.73
N THR A 271 -17.03 28.93 -31.65
CA THR A 271 -17.73 28.32 -30.52
C THR A 271 -16.98 27.11 -29.98
N MET A 272 -17.16 26.85 -28.69
CA MET A 272 -16.64 25.68 -27.99
C MET A 272 -17.75 25.08 -27.13
N THR A 273 -18.03 23.79 -27.30
CA THR A 273 -18.94 23.05 -26.42
C THR A 273 -18.13 22.17 -25.47
N LEU A 274 -18.22 22.43 -24.17
CA LEU A 274 -17.71 21.52 -23.13
C LEU A 274 -18.81 20.52 -22.74
N MET A 275 -18.49 19.24 -22.75
CA MET A 275 -19.40 18.17 -22.36
C MET A 275 -18.83 17.45 -21.15
N GLY A 276 -19.56 17.47 -20.05
CA GLY A 276 -19.01 17.07 -18.77
C GLY A 276 -20.03 17.00 -17.67
N PHE A 277 -19.57 16.88 -16.43
CA PHE A 277 -20.44 16.88 -15.26
C PHE A 277 -19.76 17.60 -14.10
N ARG A 278 -20.55 18.08 -13.14
CA ARG A 278 -19.99 18.62 -11.90
C ARG A 278 -19.42 17.45 -11.08
N ALA A 279 -18.10 17.41 -10.88
CA ALA A 279 -17.51 16.38 -10.04
C ALA A 279 -18.02 16.50 -8.60
N LYS A 280 -17.98 15.40 -7.85
CA LYS A 280 -18.44 15.40 -6.45
C LYS A 280 -17.51 16.28 -5.60
N GLN A 281 -18.09 16.93 -4.59
CA GLN A 281 -17.28 17.71 -3.63
C GLN A 281 -16.35 16.79 -2.83
N ASP A 282 -16.77 15.57 -2.49
CA ASP A 282 -15.90 14.53 -1.92
C ASP A 282 -15.44 13.54 -3.01
N PRO A 283 -14.13 13.51 -3.35
CA PRO A 283 -13.59 12.61 -4.37
C PRO A 283 -13.64 11.12 -3.99
N ARG A 284 -13.98 10.77 -2.74
CA ARG A 284 -14.08 9.38 -2.26
C ARG A 284 -15.46 8.76 -2.50
N GLU A 285 -16.44 9.57 -2.84
CA GLU A 285 -17.78 9.07 -3.13
C GLU A 285 -17.75 8.28 -4.45
N ARG A 286 -18.15 7.01 -4.42
CA ARG A 286 -18.20 6.15 -5.62
C ARG A 286 -19.14 6.72 -6.68
N ASP A 287 -18.76 6.60 -7.95
CA ASP A 287 -19.63 6.83 -9.09
C ASP A 287 -20.49 5.59 -9.34
N ASP A 288 -21.60 5.48 -8.60
CA ASP A 288 -22.54 4.35 -8.74
C ASP A 288 -23.58 4.58 -9.86
N GLU A 289 -23.57 5.73 -10.55
CA GLU A 289 -24.51 6.07 -11.64
C GLU A 289 -23.78 6.70 -12.84
N GLU A 290 -24.14 6.29 -14.07
CA GLU A 290 -23.78 6.99 -15.31
C GLU A 290 -24.35 8.42 -15.26
N ARG A 291 -23.49 9.39 -14.98
CA ARG A 291 -23.87 10.81 -14.97
C ARG A 291 -24.08 11.28 -16.40
N ALA A 292 -25.29 11.72 -16.71
CA ALA A 292 -25.58 12.35 -17.99
C ALA A 292 -24.66 13.56 -18.20
N LEU A 293 -23.97 13.61 -19.34
CA LEU A 293 -23.10 14.74 -19.69
C LEU A 293 -23.95 15.99 -19.92
N GLN A 294 -23.64 17.04 -19.19
CA GLN A 294 -24.10 18.40 -19.45
C GLN A 294 -23.25 19.01 -20.57
N SER A 295 -23.90 19.49 -21.62
CA SER A 295 -23.27 20.26 -22.69
C SER A 295 -23.41 21.75 -22.40
N ILE A 296 -22.28 22.47 -22.39
CA ILE A 296 -22.21 23.92 -22.17
C ILE A 296 -21.51 24.52 -23.38
N GLU A 297 -22.25 25.30 -24.16
CA GLU A 297 -21.72 26.02 -25.32
C GLU A 297 -21.18 27.39 -24.90
N ILE A 298 -20.02 27.74 -25.44
CA ILE A 298 -19.21 28.88 -25.03
C ILE A 298 -18.81 29.63 -26.30
N ASP A 299 -19.18 30.91 -26.37
CA ASP A 299 -18.68 31.81 -27.42
C ASP A 299 -17.22 32.13 -27.13
N VAL A 300 -16.35 31.76 -28.06
CA VAL A 300 -14.91 32.01 -27.99
C VAL A 300 -14.42 32.89 -29.14
N SER A 301 -15.33 33.45 -29.95
CA SER A 301 -15.02 34.27 -31.12
C SER A 301 -14.18 35.52 -30.82
N GLN A 302 -14.32 36.05 -29.60
CA GLN A 302 -13.60 37.25 -29.13
C GLN A 302 -12.38 36.91 -28.25
N VAL A 303 -12.04 35.63 -28.11
CA VAL A 303 -10.89 35.19 -27.31
C VAL A 303 -9.65 35.22 -28.19
N GLU A 304 -8.65 36.00 -27.78
CA GLU A 304 -7.41 36.20 -28.56
C GLU A 304 -6.68 34.88 -28.87
N SER A 305 -6.63 33.98 -27.88
CA SER A 305 -6.14 32.61 -28.01
C SER A 305 -6.76 31.71 -26.96
N LEU A 306 -7.01 30.44 -27.29
CA LEU A 306 -7.62 29.45 -26.41
C LEU A 306 -6.58 28.91 -25.42
N THR A 307 -6.05 29.80 -24.58
CA THR A 307 -5.20 29.45 -23.44
C THR A 307 -6.09 29.28 -22.19
N PRO A 308 -5.71 28.42 -21.22
CA PRO A 308 -6.40 28.34 -19.93
C PRO A 308 -6.59 29.72 -19.27
N GLU A 309 -5.57 30.56 -19.34
CA GLU A 309 -5.56 31.91 -18.77
C GLU A 309 -6.61 32.81 -19.44
N ASN A 310 -6.69 32.80 -20.77
CA ASN A 310 -7.68 33.59 -21.51
C ASN A 310 -9.11 33.06 -21.34
N LEU A 311 -9.25 31.75 -21.13
CA LEU A 311 -10.51 31.11 -20.83
C LEU A 311 -10.94 31.27 -19.36
N GLY A 312 -10.06 31.78 -18.50
CA GLY A 312 -10.33 32.02 -17.07
C GLY A 312 -10.40 30.74 -16.25
N VAL A 313 -9.56 29.76 -16.58
CA VAL A 313 -9.51 28.47 -15.89
C VAL A 313 -8.09 27.96 -15.66
N ARG A 314 -7.98 27.02 -14.73
CA ARG A 314 -6.82 26.15 -14.53
C ARG A 314 -7.29 24.74 -14.17
N ASP A 315 -6.37 23.78 -14.11
CA ASP A 315 -6.70 22.48 -13.54
C ASP A 315 -6.96 22.56 -12.03
N SER A 316 -7.79 21.64 -11.55
CA SER A 316 -8.19 21.56 -10.15
C SER A 316 -7.29 20.68 -9.29
N GLN A 317 -6.07 20.34 -9.74
CA GLN A 317 -5.20 19.41 -8.99
C GLN A 317 -4.76 19.97 -7.63
N LEU A 318 -4.70 21.30 -7.51
CA LEU A 318 -4.35 22.04 -6.29
C LEU A 318 -5.54 22.80 -5.70
N THR A 319 -6.75 22.52 -6.18
CA THR A 319 -7.97 23.17 -5.73
C THR A 319 -8.64 22.35 -4.65
N ILE A 320 -8.79 22.94 -3.46
CA ILE A 320 -9.32 22.27 -2.28
C ILE A 320 -10.77 21.86 -2.55
N GLY A 321 -11.05 20.56 -2.49
CA GLY A 321 -12.41 20.00 -2.56
C GLY A 321 -13.02 19.84 -1.18
N VAL A 322 -12.26 19.22 -0.28
CA VAL A 322 -12.71 18.93 1.09
C VAL A 322 -11.63 19.37 2.08
N LEU A 323 -12.07 20.09 3.11
CA LEU A 323 -11.29 20.27 4.33
C LEU A 323 -11.55 19.06 5.23
N LEU A 324 -10.52 18.30 5.58
CA LEU A 324 -10.66 17.13 6.46
C LEU A 324 -10.89 17.53 7.93
N GLU A 325 -10.51 18.76 8.27
CA GLU A 325 -10.68 19.41 9.57
C GLU A 325 -10.94 20.91 9.32
N GLU A 326 -11.57 21.61 10.26
CA GLU A 326 -11.78 23.06 10.13
C GLU A 326 -10.44 23.79 10.15
N VAL A 327 -10.18 24.53 9.08
CA VAL A 327 -9.02 25.42 8.94
C VAL A 327 -9.59 26.82 8.65
N GLU A 328 -9.61 27.69 9.65
CA GLU A 328 -10.29 29.01 9.58
C GLU A 328 -9.91 29.85 8.34
N SER A 329 -8.67 29.71 7.87
CA SER A 329 -8.11 30.50 6.77
C SER A 329 -8.39 29.94 5.38
N LEU A 330 -8.84 28.68 5.25
CA LEU A 330 -9.06 27.99 3.98
C LEU A 330 -10.53 27.61 3.79
N GLN A 331 -10.95 27.48 2.53
CA GLN A 331 -12.28 27.01 2.18
C GLN A 331 -12.26 26.11 0.94
N PRO A 332 -13.25 25.23 0.76
CA PRO A 332 -13.46 24.53 -0.50
C PRO A 332 -13.52 25.52 -1.68
N GLY A 333 -12.79 25.20 -2.76
CA GLY A 333 -12.65 26.04 -3.95
C GLY A 333 -11.39 26.90 -3.98
N ASP A 334 -10.67 27.04 -2.86
CA ASP A 334 -9.37 27.70 -2.85
C ASP A 334 -8.36 26.87 -3.65
N ALA A 335 -7.63 27.50 -4.57
CA ALA A 335 -6.56 26.85 -5.32
C ALA A 335 -5.19 27.30 -4.82
N ILE A 336 -4.35 26.35 -4.40
CA ILE A 336 -3.01 26.67 -3.88
C ILE A 336 -2.11 27.10 -5.04
N LEU A 337 -1.50 28.28 -4.91
CA LEU A 337 -0.55 28.86 -5.86
C LEU A 337 0.89 28.77 -5.37
N ALA A 338 1.11 28.99 -4.06
CA ALA A 338 2.44 28.99 -3.47
C ALA A 338 2.42 28.50 -2.03
N TRP A 339 3.56 27.95 -1.60
CA TRP A 339 3.84 27.52 -0.24
C TRP A 339 5.02 28.36 0.28
N ASN A 340 4.74 29.25 1.24
CA ASN A 340 5.60 30.37 1.59
C ASN A 340 5.94 31.19 0.34
N ASP A 341 7.22 31.40 0.04
CA ASP A 341 7.68 32.14 -1.14
C ASP A 341 7.89 31.24 -2.38
N GLN A 342 7.61 29.94 -2.27
CA GLN A 342 7.85 28.98 -3.36
C GLN A 342 6.55 28.70 -4.14
N SER A 343 6.58 28.93 -5.46
CA SER A 343 5.48 28.55 -6.37
C SER A 343 5.23 27.04 -6.36
N VAL A 344 3.96 26.66 -6.42
CA VAL A 344 3.52 25.27 -6.46
C VAL A 344 2.66 25.06 -7.70
N ASP A 345 3.24 24.39 -8.69
CA ASP A 345 2.62 24.27 -10.01
C ASP A 345 1.73 23.02 -10.15
N ASN A 346 2.01 21.96 -9.38
CA ASN A 346 1.29 20.70 -9.45
C ASN A 346 1.25 19.94 -8.10
N ALA A 347 0.38 18.93 -8.01
CA ALA A 347 0.19 18.13 -6.79
C ALA A 347 1.44 17.34 -6.41
N PHE A 348 2.27 16.94 -7.38
CA PHE A 348 3.52 16.24 -7.13
C PHE A 348 4.54 17.13 -6.40
N ALA A 349 4.74 18.36 -6.88
CA ALA A 349 5.60 19.37 -6.24
C ALA A 349 5.10 19.75 -4.85
N LEU A 350 3.79 19.92 -4.68
CA LEU A 350 3.21 20.17 -3.35
C LEU A 350 3.51 19.02 -2.38
N SER A 351 3.41 17.77 -2.85
CA SER A 351 3.66 16.60 -2.02
C SER A 351 5.12 16.52 -1.56
N GLU A 352 6.07 16.93 -2.40
CA GLU A 352 7.49 16.99 -2.06
C GLU A 352 7.72 18.05 -0.97
N ILE A 353 7.20 19.27 -1.16
CA ILE A 353 7.30 20.35 -0.17
C ILE A 353 6.72 19.92 1.18
N ILE A 354 5.51 19.34 1.19
CA ILE A 354 4.86 18.86 2.42
C ILE A 354 5.67 17.74 3.08
N SER A 355 6.25 16.83 2.29
CA SER A 355 7.03 15.69 2.81
C SER A 355 8.33 16.09 3.50
N GLU A 356 8.76 17.33 3.34
CA GLU A 356 9.98 17.87 3.95
C GLU A 356 9.68 19.01 4.94
N ASN A 357 8.42 19.46 5.00
CA ASN A 357 8.04 20.57 5.84
C ASN A 357 8.03 20.19 7.33
N THR A 358 8.92 20.82 8.09
CA THR A 358 9.01 20.70 9.56
C THR A 358 8.41 21.90 10.28
N THR A 359 7.75 22.82 9.58
CA THR A 359 7.18 24.03 10.19
C THR A 359 5.67 23.91 10.43
N PRO A 360 5.17 24.27 11.63
CA PRO A 360 3.75 24.11 11.99
C PRO A 360 2.81 25.12 11.34
N LYS A 361 3.36 26.20 10.78
CA LYS A 361 2.62 27.27 10.14
C LYS A 361 3.32 27.66 8.86
N VAL A 362 2.52 27.87 7.82
CA VAL A 362 3.02 28.28 6.50
C VAL A 362 2.11 29.37 5.94
N ALA A 363 2.68 30.25 5.13
CA ALA A 363 1.91 31.21 4.36
C ALA A 363 1.53 30.53 3.03
N LEU A 364 0.26 30.20 2.84
CA LEU A 364 -0.22 29.71 1.54
C LEU A 364 -0.72 30.89 0.72
N THR A 365 -0.19 31.05 -0.49
CA THR A 365 -0.85 31.90 -1.47
C THR A 365 -1.93 31.08 -2.14
N VAL A 366 -3.19 31.49 -1.99
CA VAL A 366 -4.35 30.80 -2.58
C VAL A 366 -5.09 31.73 -3.54
N LEU A 367 -5.61 31.15 -4.60
CA LEU A 367 -6.56 31.81 -5.49
C LEU A 367 -7.96 31.54 -4.97
N ARG A 368 -8.69 32.61 -4.64
CA ARG A 368 -10.06 32.57 -4.15
C ARG A 368 -10.89 33.57 -4.96
N ASN A 369 -11.86 33.08 -5.72
CA ASN A 369 -12.72 33.92 -6.57
C ASN A 369 -11.93 34.86 -7.50
N GLY A 370 -10.78 34.40 -8.00
CA GLY A 370 -9.91 35.17 -8.89
C GLY A 370 -8.95 36.15 -8.21
N GLU A 371 -9.04 36.32 -6.89
CA GLU A 371 -8.10 37.11 -6.12
C GLU A 371 -7.03 36.21 -5.48
N SER A 372 -5.77 36.64 -5.55
CA SER A 372 -4.67 35.99 -4.84
C SER A 372 -4.61 36.49 -3.40
N LEU A 373 -4.79 35.59 -2.45
CA LEU A 373 -4.79 35.87 -1.02
C LEU A 373 -3.65 35.11 -0.35
N VAL A 374 -2.93 35.75 0.56
CA VAL A 374 -1.97 35.06 1.44
C VAL A 374 -2.68 34.69 2.73
N GLN A 375 -2.72 33.39 3.03
CA GLN A 375 -3.37 32.83 4.20
C GLN A 375 -2.31 32.21 5.10
N GLU A 376 -2.25 32.60 6.36
CA GLU A 376 -1.46 31.87 7.35
C GLU A 376 -2.22 30.61 7.76
N VAL A 377 -1.66 29.44 7.46
CA VAL A 377 -2.30 28.14 7.68
C VAL A 377 -1.55 27.38 8.74
N ALA A 378 -2.28 26.97 9.79
CA ALA A 378 -1.79 26.00 10.75
C ALA A 378 -1.87 24.59 10.14
N LEU A 379 -0.74 23.89 10.15
CA LEU A 379 -0.61 22.56 9.59
C LEU A 379 -0.71 21.50 10.69
N LYS A 380 -1.08 20.29 10.28
CA LYS A 380 -1.25 19.17 11.19
C LYS A 380 0.06 18.41 11.37
N PRO A 381 0.53 18.21 12.61
CA PRO A 381 1.70 17.38 12.85
C PRO A 381 1.39 15.91 12.50
N VAL A 382 2.29 15.32 11.74
CA VAL A 382 2.35 13.90 11.43
C VAL A 382 3.76 13.44 11.78
N ASP A 383 3.83 12.61 12.80
CA ASP A 383 5.08 11.97 13.16
C ASP A 383 5.39 10.91 12.12
N VAL A 384 6.45 11.15 11.34
CA VAL A 384 7.00 10.19 10.42
C VAL A 384 8.32 9.69 10.93
N GLN A 385 8.67 8.53 10.42
CA GLN A 385 9.88 7.89 10.80
C GLN A 385 10.86 7.74 9.66
N ARG A 386 12.13 8.03 9.95
CA ARG A 386 13.23 7.91 9.01
C ARG A 386 14.38 7.17 9.68
N ALA A 387 15.31 6.66 8.87
CA ALA A 387 16.52 6.01 9.36
C ALA A 387 17.33 6.87 10.37
N ALA A 388 17.22 8.20 10.30
CA ALA A 388 17.89 9.15 11.20
C ALA A 388 17.13 9.43 12.52
N GLY A 389 15.97 8.81 12.73
CA GLY A 389 15.11 9.00 13.90
C GLY A 389 13.80 9.72 13.60
N LYS A 390 13.07 10.03 14.68
CA LYS A 390 11.69 10.53 14.61
C LYS A 390 11.66 11.95 14.10
N LEU A 391 10.87 12.19 13.05
CA LEU A 391 10.70 13.51 12.45
C LEU A 391 9.22 13.88 12.45
N THR A 392 8.86 14.97 13.12
CA THR A 392 7.51 15.53 12.99
C THR A 392 7.47 16.35 11.71
N LEU A 393 6.71 15.88 10.72
CA LEU A 393 6.34 16.67 9.55
C LEU A 393 5.01 17.36 9.80
N TYR A 394 4.73 18.40 9.04
CA TYR A 394 3.48 19.13 9.14
C TYR A 394 2.77 19.13 7.80
N THR A 395 1.59 18.51 7.76
CA THR A 395 0.79 18.29 6.56
C THR A 395 -0.46 19.16 6.51
N LEU A 396 -0.96 19.36 5.29
CA LEU A 396 -2.18 20.10 5.04
C LEU A 396 -3.38 19.13 5.04
N PRO A 397 -4.36 19.25 5.96
CA PRO A 397 -5.47 18.30 6.09
C PRO A 397 -6.58 18.57 5.07
N VAL A 398 -6.25 18.48 3.78
CA VAL A 398 -7.18 18.75 2.68
C VAL A 398 -7.17 17.63 1.64
N MET A 399 -8.28 17.50 0.91
CA MET A 399 -8.34 16.74 -0.32
C MET A 399 -8.61 17.67 -1.48
N PHE A 400 -7.93 17.46 -2.60
CA PHE A 400 -8.10 18.27 -3.80
C PHE A 400 -9.20 17.70 -4.71
N TRP A 401 -9.88 18.60 -5.44
CA TRP A 401 -10.87 18.26 -6.47
C TRP A 401 -10.27 17.36 -7.56
N GLY A 402 -9.03 17.63 -7.97
CA GLY A 402 -8.29 16.82 -8.93
C GLY A 402 -7.68 15.58 -8.30
N SER A 403 -8.45 14.83 -7.49
CA SER A 403 -7.98 13.53 -7.00
C SER A 403 -7.47 12.72 -8.18
N MET A 404 -6.25 12.24 -8.06
CA MET A 404 -5.47 11.64 -9.14
C MET A 404 -6.25 10.48 -9.76
N GLU A 405 -6.60 10.59 -11.04
CA GLU A 405 -7.08 9.44 -11.78
C GLU A 405 -5.86 8.56 -12.05
N GLN A 406 -5.91 7.32 -11.57
CA GLN A 406 -4.85 6.36 -11.89
C GLN A 406 -5.05 5.91 -13.33
N ALA A 407 -3.95 5.70 -14.06
CA ALA A 407 -3.99 5.05 -15.36
C ALA A 407 -4.91 3.82 -15.33
N GLU A 408 -5.63 3.56 -16.43
CA GLU A 408 -6.36 2.29 -16.56
C GLU A 408 -5.40 1.13 -16.28
N PHE A 409 -5.79 0.27 -15.34
CA PHE A 409 -4.96 -0.87 -14.98
C PHE A 409 -4.83 -1.81 -16.17
N VAL A 410 -3.62 -2.30 -16.41
CA VAL A 410 -3.42 -3.43 -17.31
C VAL A 410 -3.53 -4.69 -16.48
N GLU A 411 -4.31 -5.64 -16.98
CA GLU A 411 -4.36 -6.98 -16.42
C GLU A 411 -3.17 -7.77 -16.96
N GLU A 412 -2.16 -7.98 -16.10
CA GLU A 412 -1.03 -8.82 -16.42
C GLU A 412 -1.32 -10.25 -15.96
N VAL A 413 -1.55 -11.14 -16.91
CA VAL A 413 -1.70 -12.59 -16.67
C VAL A 413 -0.39 -13.27 -16.98
N TYR A 414 0.29 -13.78 -15.95
CA TYR A 414 1.51 -14.56 -16.13
C TYR A 414 1.15 -15.92 -16.73
N SER A 415 1.21 -16.03 -18.05
CA SER A 415 0.86 -17.25 -18.78
C SER A 415 1.87 -18.38 -18.53
N ASN A 416 3.10 -18.03 -18.18
CA ASN A 416 4.17 -18.96 -17.85
C ASN A 416 4.22 -19.20 -16.32
N PRO A 417 4.02 -20.44 -15.85
CA PRO A 417 4.06 -20.76 -14.42
C PRO A 417 5.38 -20.41 -13.73
N ILE A 418 6.50 -20.40 -14.47
CA ILE A 418 7.82 -20.04 -13.92
C ILE A 418 7.90 -18.54 -13.66
N GLU A 419 7.37 -17.71 -14.57
CA GLU A 419 7.30 -16.26 -14.38
C GLU A 419 6.34 -15.91 -13.24
N ALA A 420 5.19 -16.58 -13.16
CA ALA A 420 4.26 -16.42 -12.04
C ALA A 420 4.91 -16.80 -10.69
N LEU A 421 5.75 -17.83 -10.67
CA LEU A 421 6.53 -18.19 -9.48
C LEU A 421 7.55 -17.11 -9.15
N GLY A 422 8.24 -16.55 -10.15
CA GLY A 422 9.14 -15.42 -10.00
C GLY A 422 8.44 -14.21 -9.37
N TYR A 423 7.26 -13.86 -9.88
CA TYR A 423 6.37 -12.86 -9.27
C TYR A 423 6.05 -13.19 -7.81
N GLY A 424 5.68 -14.43 -7.52
CA GLY A 424 5.37 -14.89 -6.16
C GLY A 424 6.53 -14.71 -5.16
N PHE A 425 7.75 -15.01 -5.59
CA PHE A 425 8.97 -14.74 -4.82
C PHE A 425 9.21 -13.24 -4.62
N GLN A 426 9.08 -12.44 -5.69
CA GLN A 426 9.35 -11.01 -5.66
C GLN A 426 8.36 -10.27 -4.75
N GLU A 427 7.07 -10.58 -4.82
CA GLU A 427 6.06 -9.99 -3.91
C GLU A 427 6.31 -10.41 -2.46
N THR A 428 6.61 -11.69 -2.23
CA THR A 428 6.91 -12.18 -0.89
C THR A 428 8.13 -11.46 -0.31
N TYR A 429 9.20 -11.32 -1.09
CA TYR A 429 10.41 -10.60 -0.67
C TYR A 429 10.13 -9.12 -0.38
N THR A 430 9.41 -8.44 -1.29
CA THR A 430 9.07 -7.02 -1.16
C THR A 430 8.26 -6.77 0.11
N LEU A 431 7.18 -7.53 0.33
CA LEU A 431 6.37 -7.38 1.53
C LEU A 431 7.12 -7.77 2.80
N THR A 432 7.95 -8.82 2.75
CA THR A 432 8.79 -9.20 3.89
C THR A 432 9.71 -8.04 4.29
N LYS A 433 10.36 -7.40 3.31
CA LYS A 433 11.24 -6.25 3.55
C LYS A 433 10.50 -5.08 4.17
N THR A 434 9.31 -4.75 3.65
CA THR A 434 8.46 -3.68 4.20
C THR A 434 8.04 -3.97 5.64
N ILE A 435 7.55 -5.18 5.92
CA ILE A 435 7.12 -5.57 7.27
C ILE A 435 8.32 -5.60 8.22
N ALA A 436 9.48 -6.12 7.78
CA ALA A 436 10.69 -6.13 8.58
C ALA A 436 11.16 -4.71 8.93
N GLY A 437 11.12 -3.78 7.97
CA GLY A 437 11.39 -2.36 8.21
C GLY A 437 10.44 -1.76 9.25
N ALA A 438 9.13 -2.04 9.13
CA ALA A 438 8.13 -1.61 10.12
C ALA A 438 8.39 -2.18 11.52
N VAL A 439 8.74 -3.47 11.61
CA VAL A 439 9.08 -4.12 12.88
C VAL A 439 10.33 -3.52 13.50
N VAL A 440 11.39 -3.31 12.73
CA VAL A 440 12.60 -2.63 13.20
C VAL A 440 12.25 -1.22 13.69
N GLY A 441 11.37 -0.53 12.97
CA GLY A 441 10.81 0.75 13.37
C GLY A 441 10.09 0.70 14.73
N LEU A 442 9.38 -0.37 15.07
CA LEU A 442 8.76 -0.46 16.40
C LEU A 442 9.80 -0.50 17.54
N PHE A 443 10.94 -1.17 17.33
CA PHE A 443 12.00 -1.28 18.34
C PHE A 443 12.89 -0.04 18.44
N THR A 444 13.05 0.70 17.35
CA THR A 444 13.88 1.92 17.31
C THR A 444 13.14 3.15 17.85
N GLY A 445 11.87 2.99 18.28
CA GLY A 445 11.02 4.10 18.75
C GLY A 445 10.38 4.88 17.59
N ASP A 446 10.42 4.22 16.45
CA ASP A 446 10.38 4.80 15.14
C ASP A 446 8.94 4.70 14.60
N MET A 447 8.27 3.58 14.83
CA MET A 447 6.84 3.44 14.56
C MET A 447 6.03 3.63 15.85
N PRO A 448 4.99 4.49 15.87
CA PRO A 448 4.15 4.65 17.05
C PRO A 448 3.40 3.35 17.37
N LEU A 449 3.34 2.98 18.66
CA LEU A 449 2.66 1.74 19.11
C LEU A 449 1.16 1.75 18.78
N GLN A 450 0.56 2.92 18.57
CA GLN A 450 -0.83 3.09 18.11
C GLN A 450 -1.06 2.60 16.67
N ALA A 451 0.00 2.46 15.87
CA ALA A 451 -0.08 1.92 14.51
C ALA A 451 -0.37 0.41 14.51
N LEU A 452 -0.06 -0.29 15.61
CA LEU A 452 -0.31 -1.73 15.73
C LEU A 452 -1.81 -2.03 15.71
N GLY A 453 -2.23 -2.83 14.73
CA GLY A 453 -3.58 -3.39 14.64
C GLY A 453 -3.77 -4.53 15.64
N GLY A 454 -4.86 -4.51 16.41
CA GLY A 454 -5.24 -5.64 17.26
C GLY A 454 -6.13 -6.66 16.54
N PRO A 455 -6.65 -7.67 17.28
CA PRO A 455 -7.51 -8.71 16.72
C PRO A 455 -8.78 -8.19 16.05
N ILE A 456 -9.33 -7.06 16.52
CA ILE A 456 -10.56 -6.48 15.98
C ILE A 456 -10.29 -5.86 14.61
N ALA A 457 -9.17 -5.14 14.48
CA ALA A 457 -8.74 -4.58 13.21
C ALA A 457 -8.50 -5.69 12.17
N ILE A 458 -7.83 -6.78 12.56
CA ILE A 458 -7.58 -7.93 11.68
C ILE A 458 -8.88 -8.58 11.22
N ALA A 459 -9.83 -8.84 12.13
CA ALA A 459 -11.12 -9.43 11.79
C ALA A 459 -11.92 -8.55 10.81
N LYS A 460 -11.87 -7.22 10.98
CA LYS A 460 -12.50 -6.27 10.05
C LYS A 460 -11.87 -6.32 8.67
N VAL A 461 -10.54 -6.24 8.58
CA VAL A 461 -9.82 -6.32 7.30
C VAL A 461 -10.06 -7.67 6.61
N ALA A 462 -10.09 -8.78 7.35
CA ALA A 462 -10.46 -10.09 6.84
C ALA A 462 -11.87 -10.10 6.24
N SER A 463 -12.86 -9.55 6.97
CA SER A 463 -14.23 -9.43 6.47
C SER A 463 -14.33 -8.56 5.22
N ASP A 464 -13.65 -7.42 5.19
CA ASP A 464 -13.72 -6.49 4.07
C ASP A 464 -13.03 -7.09 2.84
N SER A 465 -11.96 -7.85 3.00
CA SER A 465 -11.27 -8.54 1.90
C SER A 465 -12.17 -9.52 1.15
N VAL A 466 -13.04 -10.27 1.86
CA VAL A 466 -13.98 -11.19 1.21
C VAL A 466 -15.01 -10.44 0.36
N LYS A 467 -15.48 -9.28 0.83
CA LYS A 467 -16.41 -8.43 0.05
C LYS A 467 -15.75 -7.85 -1.21
N MET A 468 -14.44 -7.63 -1.16
CA MET A 468 -13.64 -7.17 -2.30
C MET A 468 -13.30 -8.28 -3.30
N GLY A 469 -13.64 -9.54 -3.00
CA GLY A 469 -13.47 -10.69 -3.89
C GLY A 469 -12.27 -11.58 -3.57
N LEU A 470 -12.10 -12.64 -4.34
CA LEU A 470 -11.13 -13.70 -4.06
C LEU A 470 -9.68 -13.21 -4.10
N ILE A 471 -9.33 -12.34 -5.06
CA ILE A 471 -7.95 -11.82 -5.19
C ILE A 471 -7.55 -11.00 -3.96
N ALA A 472 -8.44 -10.13 -3.46
CA ALA A 472 -8.20 -9.35 -2.26
C ALA A 472 -8.03 -10.23 -1.01
N PHE A 473 -8.86 -11.28 -0.90
CA PHE A 473 -8.73 -12.27 0.17
C PHE A 473 -7.40 -13.04 0.12
N LEU A 474 -6.98 -13.51 -1.06
CA LEU A 474 -5.70 -14.20 -1.25
C LEU A 474 -4.51 -13.27 -0.95
N HIS A 475 -4.58 -12.01 -1.38
CA HIS A 475 -3.54 -11.03 -1.07
C HIS A 475 -3.41 -10.80 0.44
N LEU A 476 -4.53 -10.69 1.15
CA LEU A 476 -4.53 -10.59 2.61
C LEU A 476 -3.95 -11.84 3.27
N LEU A 477 -4.29 -13.03 2.76
CA LEU A 477 -3.78 -14.32 3.25
C LEU A 477 -2.26 -14.36 3.15
N ALA A 478 -1.70 -14.00 1.99
CA ALA A 478 -0.26 -13.96 1.79
C ALA A 478 0.41 -12.93 2.71
N MET A 479 -0.13 -11.70 2.79
CA MET A 479 0.41 -10.64 3.66
C MET A 479 0.44 -11.06 5.14
N ILE A 480 -0.65 -11.59 5.68
CA ILE A 480 -0.69 -12.02 7.09
C ILE A 480 0.18 -13.27 7.30
N SER A 481 0.26 -14.17 6.32
CA SER A 481 1.17 -15.32 6.39
C SER A 481 2.62 -14.85 6.55
N ILE A 482 3.09 -13.92 5.71
CA ILE A 482 4.42 -13.32 5.82
C ILE A 482 4.62 -12.70 7.20
N ASN A 483 3.64 -11.92 7.68
CA ASN A 483 3.74 -11.27 8.99
C ASN A 483 3.87 -12.31 10.12
N LEU A 484 3.04 -13.36 10.12
CA LEU A 484 3.10 -14.44 11.11
C LEU A 484 4.44 -15.19 11.05
N GLY A 485 4.93 -15.52 9.85
CA GLY A 485 6.24 -16.13 9.67
C GLY A 485 7.39 -15.25 10.18
N LEU A 486 7.39 -13.97 9.82
CA LEU A 486 8.42 -13.03 10.22
C LEU A 486 8.43 -12.81 11.74
N LEU A 487 7.27 -12.53 12.34
CA LEU A 487 7.15 -12.31 13.79
C LEU A 487 7.55 -13.55 14.58
N ASN A 488 7.21 -14.75 14.11
CA ASN A 488 7.63 -15.99 14.77
C ASN A 488 9.14 -16.28 14.62
N LEU A 489 9.87 -15.62 13.72
CA LEU A 489 11.34 -15.74 13.66
C LEU A 489 12.07 -14.79 14.62
N ILE A 490 11.38 -13.77 15.16
CA ILE A 490 11.98 -12.83 16.11
C ILE A 490 12.32 -13.58 17.40
N PRO A 491 13.48 -13.32 18.04
CA PRO A 491 13.89 -13.98 19.28
C PRO A 491 13.09 -13.49 20.51
N ILE A 492 11.76 -13.52 20.43
CA ILE A 492 10.84 -13.23 21.53
C ILE A 492 10.49 -14.56 22.21
N PRO A 493 10.55 -14.64 23.55
CA PRO A 493 10.15 -15.84 24.27
C PRO A 493 8.68 -16.21 24.00
N VAL A 494 8.37 -17.51 24.06
CA VAL A 494 7.07 -18.12 23.65
C VAL A 494 6.90 -18.30 22.13
N LEU A 495 7.54 -17.46 21.30
CA LEU A 495 7.57 -17.66 19.85
C LEU A 495 8.69 -18.63 19.43
N ASP A 496 8.61 -19.10 18.18
CA ASP A 496 9.58 -20.06 17.62
C ASP A 496 11.00 -19.53 17.61
N GLY A 497 11.19 -18.26 17.26
CA GLY A 497 12.48 -17.58 17.25
C GLY A 497 13.12 -17.56 18.64
N GLY A 498 12.31 -17.48 19.70
CA GLY A 498 12.77 -17.65 21.07
C GLY A 498 13.26 -19.08 21.35
N GLN A 499 12.59 -20.11 20.81
CA GLN A 499 13.06 -21.48 20.92
C GLN A 499 14.34 -21.71 20.09
N LEU A 500 14.43 -21.13 18.88
CA LEU A 500 15.64 -21.15 18.06
C LEU A 500 16.83 -20.55 18.81
N LEU A 501 16.63 -19.41 19.49
CA LEU A 501 17.64 -18.76 20.32
C LEU A 501 18.13 -19.71 21.43
N LEU A 502 17.21 -20.35 22.16
CA LEU A 502 17.56 -21.27 23.24
C LEU A 502 18.33 -22.50 22.74
N ILE A 503 17.88 -23.12 21.64
CA ILE A 503 18.55 -24.28 21.04
C ILE A 503 19.94 -23.88 20.51
N GLY A 504 20.04 -22.71 19.89
CA GLY A 504 21.32 -22.16 19.44
C GLY A 504 22.28 -21.93 20.60
N ALA A 505 21.80 -21.35 21.71
CA ALA A 505 22.58 -21.15 22.92
C ALA A 505 23.05 -22.48 23.55
N GLU A 506 22.20 -23.52 23.57
CA GLU A 506 22.61 -24.88 23.97
C GLU A 506 23.72 -25.43 23.08
N GLY A 507 23.63 -25.20 21.76
CA GLY A 507 24.63 -25.64 20.80
C GLY A 507 25.99 -24.96 20.99
N VAL A 508 26.00 -23.65 21.26
CA VAL A 508 27.23 -22.90 21.58
C VAL A 508 27.80 -23.33 22.92
N ALA A 509 26.95 -23.46 23.94
CA ALA A 509 27.36 -23.88 25.28
C ALA A 509 27.82 -25.34 25.33
N ARG A 510 27.48 -26.15 24.31
CA ARG A 510 27.67 -27.62 24.25
C ARG A 510 27.13 -28.35 25.47
N LYS A 511 26.20 -27.74 26.18
CA LYS A 511 25.55 -28.28 27.37
C LYS A 511 24.09 -27.80 27.42
N PRO A 512 23.17 -28.61 27.98
CA PRO A 512 21.79 -28.20 28.16
C PRO A 512 21.69 -26.94 29.03
N LEU A 513 20.76 -26.06 28.68
CA LEU A 513 20.46 -24.91 29.53
C LEU A 513 19.72 -25.38 30.80
N PRO A 514 19.92 -24.71 31.95
CA PRO A 514 19.17 -25.00 33.17
C PRO A 514 17.68 -24.73 32.96
N ASP A 515 16.82 -25.63 33.46
CA ASP A 515 15.36 -25.52 33.28
C ASP A 515 14.81 -24.22 33.87
N ALA A 516 15.37 -23.76 35.00
CA ALA A 516 15.00 -22.47 35.62
C ALA A 516 15.24 -21.27 34.69
N ALA A 517 16.28 -21.30 33.84
CA ALA A 517 16.55 -20.23 32.89
C ALA A 517 15.55 -20.24 31.73
N ILE A 518 15.21 -21.44 31.22
CA ILE A 518 14.20 -21.62 30.17
C ILE A 518 12.83 -21.17 30.67
N GLU A 519 12.42 -21.60 31.86
CA GLU A 519 11.16 -21.19 32.48
C GLU A 519 11.09 -19.68 32.71
N GLY A 520 12.16 -19.07 33.22
CA GLY A 520 12.24 -17.63 33.44
C GLY A 520 12.08 -16.87 32.11
N TYR A 521 12.80 -17.29 31.08
CA TYR A 521 12.71 -16.72 29.74
C TYR A 521 11.28 -16.82 29.17
N GLN A 522 10.66 -18.00 29.23
CA GLN A 522 9.29 -18.22 28.77
C GLN A 522 8.25 -17.40 29.54
N LYS A 523 8.36 -17.33 30.88
CA LYS A 523 7.46 -16.53 31.73
C LYS A 523 7.52 -15.05 31.36
N ILE A 524 8.72 -14.51 31.13
CA ILE A 524 8.90 -13.12 30.69
C ILE A 524 8.21 -12.90 29.33
N GLY A 525 8.44 -13.77 28.35
CA GLY A 525 7.78 -13.65 27.04
C GLY A 525 6.28 -13.74 27.11
N PHE A 526 5.74 -14.66 27.91
CA PHE A 526 4.30 -14.80 28.07
C PHE A 526 3.67 -13.51 28.61
N VAL A 527 4.28 -12.89 29.63
CA VAL A 527 3.81 -11.61 30.17
C VAL A 527 3.94 -10.50 29.12
N MET A 528 5.04 -10.44 28.36
CA MET A 528 5.23 -9.44 27.30
C MET A 528 4.19 -9.57 26.18
N VAL A 529 3.92 -10.79 25.70
CA VAL A 529 2.92 -11.04 24.66
C VAL A 529 1.52 -10.67 25.14
N LEU A 530 1.14 -11.02 26.39
CA LEU A 530 -0.13 -10.60 26.96
C LEU A 530 -0.25 -9.08 27.07
N ALA A 531 0.80 -8.39 27.49
CA ALA A 531 0.83 -6.93 27.55
C ALA A 531 0.65 -6.31 26.15
N LEU A 532 1.31 -6.86 25.13
CA LEU A 532 1.19 -6.40 23.75
C LEU A 532 -0.22 -6.62 23.19
N ILE A 533 -0.83 -7.79 23.43
CA ILE A 533 -2.21 -8.07 23.03
C ILE A 533 -3.19 -7.11 23.73
N ALA A 534 -3.01 -6.86 25.03
CA ALA A 534 -3.84 -5.93 25.78
C ALA A 534 -3.73 -4.50 25.23
N MET A 535 -2.50 -4.06 24.95
CA MET A 535 -2.24 -2.75 24.34
C MET A 535 -2.84 -2.62 22.94
N ALA A 536 -2.67 -3.62 22.08
CA ALA A 536 -3.24 -3.61 20.73
C ALA A 536 -4.77 -3.60 20.76
N THR A 537 -5.37 -4.34 21.69
CA THR A 537 -6.83 -4.34 21.92
C THR A 537 -7.31 -2.98 22.43
N TYR A 538 -6.56 -2.34 23.32
CA TYR A 538 -6.85 -0.97 23.79
C TYR A 538 -6.83 0.04 22.63
N ASN A 539 -5.84 -0.05 21.74
CA ASN A 539 -5.75 0.80 20.54
C ASN A 539 -6.95 0.58 19.60
N ASP A 540 -7.37 -0.67 19.41
CA ASP A 540 -8.55 -1.00 18.60
C ASP A 540 -9.85 -0.42 19.19
N LEU A 541 -10.04 -0.52 20.50
CA LEU A 541 -11.19 0.07 21.19
C LEU A 541 -11.22 1.59 21.06
N GLY A 542 -10.06 2.25 21.17
CA GLY A 542 -9.92 3.68 20.95
C GLY A 542 -10.33 4.09 19.53
N ARG A 543 -9.87 3.34 18.50
CA ARG A 543 -10.26 3.55 17.10
C ARG A 543 -11.76 3.34 16.88
N PHE A 544 -12.32 2.30 17.48
CA PHE A 544 -13.76 1.99 17.39
C PHE A 544 -14.61 3.11 18.00
N TRP A 545 -14.25 3.57 19.21
CA TRP A 545 -14.97 4.64 19.91
C TRP A 545 -14.90 5.97 19.14
N ALA A 546 -13.72 6.32 18.61
CA ALA A 546 -13.55 7.51 17.78
C ALA A 546 -14.43 7.46 16.51
N SER A 547 -14.52 6.29 15.85
CA SER A 547 -15.40 6.10 14.69
C SER A 547 -16.88 6.26 15.06
N MET A 548 -17.30 5.76 16.22
CA MET A 548 -18.69 5.85 16.69
C MET A 548 -19.07 7.30 17.04
N MET A 549 -18.17 8.04 17.71
CA MET A 549 -18.40 9.46 18.04
C MET A 549 -18.45 10.36 16.79
N LYS A 550 -17.64 10.07 15.76
CA LYS A 550 -17.72 10.76 14.46
C LYS A 550 -19.04 10.49 13.72
N GLY A 551 -19.57 9.27 13.81
CA GLY A 551 -20.89 8.95 13.24
C GLY A 551 -22.08 9.52 14.01
N ALA A 552 -21.92 9.75 15.33
CA ALA A 552 -22.95 10.39 16.15
C ALA A 552 -23.02 11.92 15.95
N SER A 553 -21.87 12.56 15.68
CA SER A 553 -21.80 14.01 15.39
C SER A 553 -22.25 14.40 13.99
N SER A 554 -22.43 13.46 13.07
CA SER A 554 -23.10 13.69 11.77
C SER A 554 -24.62 13.52 11.82
N LEU A 555 -25.18 13.19 13.00
CA LEU A 555 -26.63 13.00 13.24
C LEU A 555 -27.24 14.07 14.17
N PHE A 556 -26.43 15.04 14.61
CA PHE A 556 -26.83 16.26 15.31
C PHE A 556 -26.26 17.46 14.57
#